data_AF-A0A1F3T4J8-F1
#
_entry.id   AF-A0A1F3T4J8-F1
#
_cell.length_a   1.000
_cell.length_b   1.000
_cell.length_c   1.000
_cell.angle_alpha   90.00
_cell.angle_beta   90.00
_cell.angle_gamma   90.00
#
_symmetry.space_group_name_H-M   'P 1'
#
loop_
_entity.id
_entity.type
_entity.pdbx_description
1 polymer ?
#
loop_
_entity_poly.entity_id
_entity_poly.type
_entity_poly.pdbx_seq_one_letter_code
_entity_poly.pdbx_strand_id
1 'polypeptide(L)'
;MKIAYLVLIPLIIFLIKISPALPKDFVIFSIAEEIPMGVENEKIKKNYYLNIGQLQGISPGATLDVYRNISRLDPYSDKTRYYFKIKIGELEVLHSEENASIAMLKNFEKDNNLLYEINAFMIGDEVNIHGIKTKTN
;
A
#
# COMPACT_ATOMS: atom_id res chain seq x y z
N MET A 1 1.95 -16.38 -51.30
CA MET A 1 1.40 -15.21 -50.58
C MET A 1 0.30 -15.56 -49.57
N LYS A 2 -0.71 -16.42 -49.90
CA LYS A 2 -1.82 -16.75 -48.98
C LYS A 2 -1.42 -17.44 -47.65
N ILE A 3 -0.37 -18.27 -47.65
CA ILE A 3 0.12 -18.99 -46.45
C ILE A 3 0.74 -18.04 -45.42
N ALA A 4 1.39 -16.95 -45.88
CA ALA A 4 1.96 -15.95 -44.99
C ALA A 4 0.88 -15.24 -44.16
N TYR A 5 -0.26 -14.89 -44.78
CA TYR A 5 -1.40 -14.30 -44.07
C TYR A 5 -2.07 -15.25 -43.07
N LEU A 6 -2.08 -16.56 -43.37
CA LEU A 6 -2.66 -17.58 -42.49
C LEU A 6 -1.87 -17.74 -41.18
N VAL A 7 -0.55 -17.52 -41.21
CA VAL A 7 0.31 -17.54 -40.01
C VAL A 7 0.36 -16.17 -39.32
N LEU A 8 0.17 -15.07 -40.06
CA LEU A 8 0.21 -13.72 -39.50
C LEU A 8 -1.01 -13.41 -38.61
N ILE A 9 -2.19 -13.92 -38.98
CA ILE A 9 -3.45 -13.73 -38.22
C ILE A 9 -3.37 -14.33 -36.79
N PRO A 10 -2.97 -15.59 -36.57
CA PRO A 10 -2.87 -16.14 -35.23
C PRO A 10 -1.77 -15.45 -34.40
N LEU A 11 -0.70 -14.96 -35.02
CA LEU A 11 0.36 -14.21 -34.34
C LEU A 11 -0.17 -12.86 -33.80
N ILE A 12 -0.98 -12.15 -34.58
CA ILE A 12 -1.64 -10.91 -34.16
C ILE A 12 -2.64 -11.17 -33.02
N ILE A 13 -3.41 -12.26 -33.08
CA ILE A 13 -4.37 -12.63 -32.03
C ILE A 13 -3.64 -12.97 -30.72
N PHE A 14 -2.47 -13.60 -30.79
CA PHE A 14 -1.64 -13.89 -29.62
C PHE A 14 -1.10 -12.61 -28.96
N LEU A 15 -0.73 -11.59 -29.75
CA LEU A 15 -0.26 -10.31 -29.23
C LEU A 15 -1.36 -9.50 -28.51
N ILE A 16 -2.62 -9.62 -28.94
CA ILE A 16 -3.77 -8.93 -28.30
C ILE A 16 -4.10 -9.53 -26.91
N LYS A 17 -3.71 -10.79 -26.64
CA LYS A 17 -3.94 -11.46 -25.34
C LYS A 17 -3.02 -10.95 -24.23
N ILE A 18 -1.99 -10.17 -24.55
CA ILE A 18 -1.10 -9.54 -23.56
C ILE A 18 -1.84 -8.33 -23.01
N SER A 19 -2.78 -8.57 -22.09
CA SER A 19 -3.36 -7.47 -21.30
C SER A 19 -2.28 -6.94 -20.37
N PRO A 20 -1.99 -5.62 -20.36
CA PRO A 20 -1.11 -5.05 -19.37
C PRO A 20 -1.78 -5.22 -18.01
N ALA A 21 -1.11 -5.92 -17.09
CA ALA A 21 -1.51 -5.92 -15.69
C ALA A 21 -1.40 -4.46 -15.20
N LEU A 22 -2.54 -3.82 -14.98
CA LEU A 22 -2.57 -2.49 -14.37
C LEU A 22 -1.88 -2.59 -13.01
N PRO A 23 -0.88 -1.73 -12.72
CA PRO A 23 -0.32 -1.62 -11.39
C PRO A 23 -1.47 -1.26 -10.45
N LYS A 24 -1.82 -2.16 -9.53
CA LYS A 24 -2.84 -1.88 -8.53
C LYS A 24 -2.15 -1.21 -7.35
N ASP A 25 -2.46 0.05 -7.13
CA ASP A 25 -1.99 0.75 -5.94
C ASP A 25 -2.62 0.11 -4.70
N PHE A 26 -1.76 -0.28 -3.76
CA PHE A 26 -2.20 -0.86 -2.51
C PHE A 26 -2.39 0.24 -1.49
N VAL A 27 -3.55 0.27 -0.84
CA VAL A 27 -3.96 1.31 0.09
C VAL A 27 -4.64 0.73 1.32
N ILE A 28 -4.57 1.48 2.41
CA ILE A 28 -5.41 1.28 3.58
C ILE A 28 -6.83 1.71 3.19
N PHE A 29 -7.80 0.80 3.20
CA PHE A 29 -9.18 1.16 2.84
C PHE A 29 -10.10 1.34 4.04
N SER A 30 -9.76 0.75 5.20
CA SER A 30 -10.54 0.90 6.43
C SER A 30 -9.66 0.78 7.67
N ILE A 31 -10.07 1.44 8.74
CA ILE A 31 -9.41 1.43 10.05
C ILE A 31 -10.48 1.14 11.09
N ALA A 32 -10.26 0.11 11.92
CA ALA A 32 -11.08 -0.16 13.10
C ALA A 32 -10.30 0.22 14.35
N GLU A 33 -10.88 1.07 15.18
CA GLU A 33 -10.31 1.54 16.44
C GLU A 33 -11.30 1.30 17.56
N GLU A 34 -10.80 0.80 18.70
CA GLU A 34 -11.60 0.68 19.92
C GLU A 34 -11.86 2.08 20.52
N ILE A 35 -13.10 2.34 20.95
CA ILE A 35 -13.47 3.61 21.56
C ILE A 35 -12.96 3.61 23.02
N PRO A 36 -12.13 4.59 23.44
CA PRO A 36 -11.66 4.65 24.80
C PRO A 36 -12.80 5.00 25.75
N MET A 37 -12.93 4.23 26.84
CA MET A 37 -13.99 4.39 27.85
C MET A 37 -13.53 5.22 29.06
N GLY A 38 -12.34 5.82 28.99
CA GLY A 38 -11.82 6.73 30.01
C GLY A 38 -11.16 6.05 31.21
N VAL A 39 -10.78 4.78 31.08
CA VAL A 39 -10.04 4.05 32.12
C VAL A 39 -8.55 4.42 32.06
N GLU A 40 -7.92 4.65 33.21
CA GLU A 40 -6.48 4.95 33.29
C GLU A 40 -5.65 3.79 32.70
N ASN A 41 -4.76 4.10 31.75
CA ASN A 41 -3.89 3.16 31.02
C ASN A 41 -4.58 2.18 30.05
N GLU A 42 -5.72 2.54 29.46
CA GLU A 42 -6.33 1.75 28.39
C GLU A 42 -5.45 1.72 27.12
N LYS A 43 -5.04 0.52 26.70
CA LYS A 43 -4.32 0.32 25.44
C LYS A 43 -5.33 0.21 24.30
N ILE A 44 -5.55 1.32 23.60
CA ILE A 44 -6.42 1.37 22.43
C ILE A 44 -5.86 0.45 21.34
N LYS A 45 -6.63 -0.57 20.93
CA LYS A 45 -6.26 -1.42 19.80
C LYS A 45 -6.75 -0.82 18.50
N LYS A 46 -5.89 -0.87 17.48
CA LYS A 46 -6.21 -0.41 16.11
C LYS A 46 -5.85 -1.50 15.11
N ASN A 47 -6.80 -1.80 14.24
CA ASN A 47 -6.63 -2.71 13.11
C ASN A 47 -6.76 -1.93 11.81
N TYR A 48 -5.83 -2.19 10.89
CA TYR A 48 -5.79 -1.59 9.56
C TYR A 48 -6.17 -2.65 8.53
N TYR A 49 -7.11 -2.31 7.65
CA TYR A 49 -7.54 -3.18 6.57
C TYR A 49 -6.96 -2.68 5.24
N LEU A 50 -6.29 -3.59 4.55
CA LEU A 50 -5.49 -3.31 3.36
C LEU A 50 -6.07 -4.04 2.15
N ASN A 51 -6.05 -3.42 0.97
CA ASN A 51 -6.52 -4.02 -0.28
C ASN A 51 -5.47 -4.93 -0.97
N ILE A 52 -4.60 -5.54 -0.17
CA ILE A 52 -3.54 -6.46 -0.58
C ILE A 52 -3.64 -7.74 0.24
N GLY A 53 -3.41 -8.89 -0.39
CA GLY A 53 -3.59 -10.21 0.22
C GLY A 53 -2.61 -11.27 -0.31
N GLN A 54 -2.99 -12.53 -0.16
CA GLN A 54 -2.16 -13.69 -0.50
C GLN A 54 -1.81 -13.76 -1.99
N LEU A 55 -2.70 -13.32 -2.89
CA LEU A 55 -2.42 -13.29 -4.33
C LEU A 55 -1.24 -12.39 -4.69
N GLN A 56 -0.90 -11.44 -3.82
CA GLN A 56 0.26 -10.56 -3.96
C GLN A 56 1.48 -11.03 -3.16
N GLY A 57 1.44 -12.24 -2.59
CA GLY A 57 2.55 -12.84 -1.85
C GLY A 57 2.64 -12.41 -0.38
N ILE A 58 1.59 -11.81 0.19
CA ILE A 58 1.57 -11.43 1.60
C ILE A 58 1.25 -12.63 2.48
N SER A 59 2.19 -12.95 3.37
CA SER A 59 2.01 -13.91 4.45
C SER A 59 1.79 -13.19 5.80
N PRO A 60 1.09 -13.84 6.76
CA PRO A 60 1.05 -13.37 8.14
C PRO A 60 2.45 -13.18 8.71
N GLY A 61 2.68 -12.09 9.45
CA GLY A 61 3.99 -11.69 9.99
C GLY A 61 4.86 -10.87 9.03
N ALA A 62 4.40 -10.60 7.81
CA ALA A 62 5.08 -9.69 6.91
C ALA A 62 5.03 -8.25 7.45
N THR A 63 6.09 -7.48 7.22
CA THR A 63 6.14 -6.05 7.52
C THR A 63 5.90 -5.25 6.24
N LEU A 64 5.07 -4.22 6.31
CA LEU A 64 4.67 -3.38 5.19
C LEU A 64 5.03 -1.93 5.50
N ASP A 65 5.58 -1.22 4.52
CA ASP A 65 5.91 0.19 4.63
C ASP A 65 4.73 1.03 4.14
N VAL A 66 4.33 2.03 4.93
CA VAL A 66 3.23 2.95 4.58
C VAL A 66 3.78 4.30 4.17
N TYR A 67 3.26 4.83 3.07
CA TYR A 67 3.65 6.11 2.48
C TYR A 67 2.45 7.04 2.34
N ARG A 68 2.66 8.32 2.69
CA ARG A 68 1.70 9.40 2.40
C ARG A 68 2.13 10.17 1.17
N ASN A 69 1.20 10.38 0.24
CA ASN A 69 1.40 11.32 -0.85
C ASN A 69 0.85 12.70 -0.47
N ILE A 70 1.74 13.63 -0.13
CA ILE A 70 1.37 15.02 0.18
C ILE A 70 1.46 15.84 -1.10
N SER A 71 0.35 16.47 -1.44
CA SER A 71 0.30 17.40 -2.55
C SER A 71 0.40 18.84 -2.08
N ARG A 72 1.34 19.61 -2.65
CA ARG A 72 1.51 21.04 -2.41
C ARG A 72 1.55 21.80 -3.72
N LEU A 73 0.83 22.91 -3.77
CA LEU A 73 0.82 23.81 -4.91
C LEU A 73 1.91 24.86 -4.69
N ASP A 74 2.72 25.12 -5.71
CA ASP A 74 3.64 26.25 -5.70
C ASP A 74 2.88 27.54 -6.01
N PRO A 75 2.81 28.51 -5.07
CA PRO A 75 2.08 29.75 -5.28
C PRO A 75 2.83 30.75 -6.17
N TYR A 76 4.13 30.54 -6.46
CA TYR A 76 4.98 31.51 -7.15
C TYR A 76 5.26 31.14 -8.61
N SER A 77 5.25 29.85 -8.98
CA SER A 77 5.55 29.40 -10.34
C SER A 77 4.46 28.49 -10.91
N ASP A 78 3.80 28.93 -11.99
CA ASP A 78 2.88 28.17 -12.87
C ASP A 78 1.71 27.40 -12.23
N LYS A 79 1.44 27.57 -10.92
CA LYS A 79 0.42 26.80 -10.17
C LYS A 79 0.62 25.29 -10.32
N THR A 80 1.85 24.84 -10.55
CA THR A 80 2.16 23.43 -10.68
C THR A 80 2.08 22.75 -9.30
N ARG A 81 1.66 21.48 -9.32
CA ARG A 81 1.39 20.70 -8.12
C ARG A 81 2.52 19.69 -7.92
N TYR A 82 3.24 19.84 -6.81
CA TYR A 82 4.28 18.92 -6.39
C TYR A 82 3.69 17.82 -5.50
N TYR A 83 4.13 16.59 -5.73
CA TYR A 83 3.74 15.40 -4.98
C TYR A 83 4.95 14.89 -4.20
N PHE A 84 4.82 14.80 -2.89
CA PHE A 84 5.84 14.31 -1.98
C PHE A 84 5.39 12.97 -1.41
N LYS A 85 6.17 11.91 -1.65
CA LYS A 85 5.94 10.58 -1.07
C LYS A 85 6.79 10.42 0.18
N ILE A 86 6.17 10.46 1.36
CA ILE A 86 6.85 10.39 2.66
C ILE A 86 6.54 9.06 3.33
N LYS A 87 7.55 8.35 3.84
CA LYS A 87 7.36 7.15 4.65
C LYS A 87 6.84 7.56 6.03
N ILE A 88 5.74 6.96 6.47
CA ILE A 88 5.09 7.25 7.76
C ILE A 88 5.54 6.25 8.83
N GLY A 89 5.66 4.98 8.43
CA GLY A 89 5.95 3.90 9.37
C GLY A 89 5.68 2.54 8.77
N GLU A 90 5.59 1.56 9.66
CA GLU A 90 5.54 0.15 9.33
C GLU A 90 4.33 -0.55 9.98
N LEU A 91 3.65 -1.35 9.19
CA LEU A 91 2.52 -2.20 9.58
C LEU A 91 2.97 -3.67 9.61
N GLU A 92 2.49 -4.44 10.58
CA GLU A 92 2.68 -5.88 10.64
C GLU A 92 1.37 -6.60 10.28
N VAL A 93 1.43 -7.51 9.31
CA VAL A 93 0.26 -8.26 8.87
C VAL A 93 -0.08 -9.34 9.89
N LEU A 94 -1.28 -9.27 10.46
CA LEU A 94 -1.84 -10.28 11.36
C LEU A 94 -2.46 -11.43 10.59
N HIS A 95 -3.25 -11.10 9.56
CA HIS A 95 -3.99 -12.07 8.78
C HIS A 95 -4.10 -11.62 7.33
N SER A 96 -4.09 -12.56 6.39
CA SER A 96 -4.13 -12.29 4.96
C SER A 96 -5.15 -13.23 4.30
N GLU A 97 -6.12 -12.64 3.61
CA GLU A 97 -7.08 -13.32 2.73
C GLU A 97 -6.61 -13.20 1.27
N GLU A 98 -7.37 -13.72 0.30
CA GLU A 98 -6.99 -13.70 -1.12
C GLU A 98 -6.65 -12.29 -1.65
N ASN A 99 -7.49 -11.29 -1.32
CA ASN A 99 -7.41 -9.93 -1.87
C ASN A 99 -7.27 -8.83 -0.81
N ALA A 100 -7.32 -9.17 0.47
CA ALA A 100 -7.29 -8.21 1.58
C ALA A 100 -6.48 -8.75 2.75
N SER A 101 -5.96 -7.86 3.58
CA SER A 101 -5.22 -8.24 4.79
C SER A 101 -5.55 -7.32 5.95
N ILE A 102 -5.36 -7.87 7.14
CA ILE A 102 -5.53 -7.19 8.43
C ILE A 102 -4.13 -7.00 9.00
N ALA A 103 -3.79 -5.75 9.32
CA ALA A 103 -2.50 -5.39 9.87
C ALA A 103 -2.64 -4.59 11.17
N MET A 104 -1.61 -4.65 12.00
CA MET A 104 -1.45 -3.84 13.21
C MET A 104 -0.26 -2.88 13.06
N LEU A 105 -0.30 -1.78 13.80
CA LEU A 105 0.83 -0.87 13.90
C LEU A 105 2.03 -1.57 14.54
N LYS A 106 3.19 -1.52 13.88
CA LYS A 106 4.45 -2.02 14.43
C LYS A 106 5.35 -0.89 14.92
N ASN A 107 5.62 0.08 14.04
CA ASN A 107 6.49 1.20 14.38
C ASN A 107 6.11 2.45 13.59
N PHE A 108 6.30 3.62 14.17
CA PHE A 108 6.27 4.90 13.47
C PHE A 108 7.70 5.33 13.16
N GLU A 109 7.94 5.93 11.99
CA GLU A 109 9.22 6.62 11.79
C GLU A 109 9.29 7.81 12.74
N LYS A 110 10.41 7.90 13.46
CA LYS A 110 10.57 8.72 14.66
C LYS A 110 10.45 10.21 14.35
N ASP A 111 9.56 10.85 15.09
CA ASP A 111 9.19 12.26 15.04
C ASP A 111 10.34 13.17 15.51
N ASN A 112 11.21 13.60 14.60
CA ASN A 112 12.26 14.59 14.87
C ASN A 112 11.69 15.98 14.57
N ASN A 113 10.90 16.47 15.51
CA ASN A 113 9.85 17.43 15.22
C ASN A 113 10.34 18.89 15.22
N LEU A 114 10.27 19.53 14.05
CA LEU A 114 10.13 20.99 13.88
C LEU A 114 9.03 21.33 12.84
N LEU A 115 8.64 20.41 11.94
CA LEU A 115 7.35 20.36 11.23
C LEU A 115 7.26 19.11 10.33
N TYR A 116 6.46 18.11 10.70
CA TYR A 116 5.85 17.08 9.84
C TYR A 116 4.74 16.34 10.62
N GLU A 117 3.52 16.88 10.64
CA GLU A 117 2.40 16.25 11.38
C GLU A 117 1.88 15.00 10.63
N ILE A 118 2.47 13.85 10.93
CA ILE A 118 2.05 12.53 10.44
C ILE A 118 1.89 11.59 11.64
N ASN A 119 0.96 11.92 12.54
CA ASN A 119 0.83 11.21 13.82
C ASN A 119 0.05 9.89 13.74
N ALA A 120 -0.55 9.58 12.58
CA ALA A 120 -1.34 8.36 12.39
C ALA A 120 -1.42 7.97 10.92
N PHE A 121 -1.58 6.66 10.68
CA PHE A 121 -1.99 6.14 9.38
C PHE A 121 -3.44 6.55 9.07
N MET A 122 -3.70 6.81 7.80
CA MET A 122 -4.99 7.26 7.29
C MET A 122 -5.48 6.33 6.19
N ILE A 123 -6.80 6.33 5.99
CA ILE A 123 -7.43 5.68 4.83
C ILE A 123 -6.92 6.39 3.56
N GLY A 124 -6.48 5.60 2.59
CA GLY A 124 -5.90 6.09 1.33
C GLY A 124 -4.38 6.25 1.34
N ASP A 125 -3.71 6.03 2.48
CA ASP A 125 -2.24 5.92 2.47
C ASP A 125 -1.80 4.70 1.65
N GLU A 126 -0.71 4.87 0.89
CA GLU A 126 -0.18 3.84 0.01
C GLU A 126 0.68 2.86 0.81
N VAL A 127 0.56 1.57 0.51
CA VAL A 127 1.28 0.51 1.19
C VAL A 127 2.18 -0.20 0.21
N ASN A 128 3.44 -0.37 0.59
CA ASN A 128 4.42 -1.14 -0.18
C ASN A 128 4.95 -2.30 0.66
N ILE A 129 5.24 -3.41 -0.02
CA ILE A 129 5.86 -4.56 0.62
C ILE A 129 7.30 -4.18 0.95
N HIS A 130 7.63 -4.12 2.24
CA HIS A 130 9.02 -4.04 2.66
C HIS A 130 9.71 -5.31 2.18
N GLY A 131 10.83 -5.17 1.45
CA GLY A 131 11.48 -6.28 0.75
C GLY A 131 11.46 -7.58 1.55
N ILE A 132 10.91 -8.63 0.94
CA ILE A 132 10.60 -9.91 1.57
C ILE A 132 11.87 -10.42 2.26
N LYS A 133 11.96 -10.28 3.58
CA LYS A 133 12.86 -11.11 4.38
C LYS A 133 12.17 -12.46 4.50
N THR A 134 12.37 -13.31 3.49
CA THR A 134 12.10 -14.73 3.60
C THR A 134 12.83 -15.21 4.85
N LYS A 135 12.07 -15.66 5.85
CA LYS A 135 12.64 -16.46 6.92
C LYS A 135 13.13 -17.75 6.27
N THR A 136 14.41 -17.80 5.93
CA THR A 136 15.11 -19.05 5.67
C THR A 136 15.18 -19.77 7.00
N ASN A 137 14.54 -20.93 7.07
CA ASN A 137 14.59 -21.86 8.18
C ASN A 137 16.00 -22.45 8.33
#